data_AF-A0A7Y0UTR3-F1
#
_entry.id   AF-A0A7Y0UTR3-F1
#
_cell.length_a   1.000
_cell.length_b   1.000
_cell.length_c   1.000
_cell.angle_alpha   90.00
_cell.angle_beta   90.00
_cell.angle_gamma   90.00
#
_symmetry.space_group_name_H-M   'P 1'
#
loop_
_entity.id
_entity.type
_entity.pdbx_description
1 polymer ?
#
loop_
_entity_poly.entity_id
_entity_poly.type
_entity_poly.pdbx_seq_one_letter_code
_entity_poly.pdbx_strand_id
1 'polypeptide(L)'
;MALSCAVIARMHEVPSKICGKACMTILSYSLRYNSFVVIVHPRVGQRHPELMPQDVTWAWEHFLYAAVRIPGERELRTGFDQRGREMGMVGVLTENGWLVYHAMIPPSKKTRMEIEWALRRK
;
A
#
# COMPACT_ATOMS: atom_id res chain seq x y z
N MET A 1 -11.33 5.37 -17.02
CA MET A 1 -10.19 6.22 -16.62
C MET A 1 -8.96 5.33 -16.48
N ALA A 2 -8.00 5.53 -17.38
CA ALA A 2 -6.84 4.67 -17.56
C ALA A 2 -5.92 4.66 -16.32
N LEU A 3 -5.50 3.47 -15.96
CA LEU A 3 -4.67 3.13 -14.81
C LEU A 3 -3.20 3.29 -15.17
N SER A 4 -2.58 4.39 -14.73
CA SER A 4 -1.13 4.47 -14.65
C SER A 4 -0.69 4.01 -13.25
N CYS A 5 -0.65 2.68 -13.07
CA CYS A 5 0.05 2.05 -11.93
C CYS A 5 1.51 1.86 -12.34
N ALA A 6 2.43 2.60 -11.74
CA ALA A 6 3.81 2.68 -12.21
C ALA A 6 4.73 1.55 -11.71
N VAL A 7 4.42 0.91 -10.57
CA VAL A 7 5.32 -0.07 -9.95
C VAL A 7 4.50 -1.09 -9.17
N ILE A 8 4.75 -2.39 -9.38
CA ILE A 8 4.34 -3.44 -8.45
C ILE A 8 5.56 -4.10 -7.82
N ALA A 9 5.62 -4.05 -6.50
CA ALA A 9 6.51 -4.86 -5.69
C ALA A 9 5.71 -5.93 -4.95
N ARG A 10 6.21 -7.16 -4.96
CA ARG A 10 5.91 -8.12 -3.88
C ARG A 10 6.91 -7.86 -2.77
N MET A 11 6.51 -7.95 -1.51
CA MET A 11 7.41 -7.70 -0.37
C MET A 11 8.71 -8.51 -0.42
N HIS A 12 8.68 -9.74 -0.97
CA HIS A 12 9.86 -10.58 -1.15
C HIS A 12 10.60 -10.39 -2.49
N GLU A 13 10.06 -9.62 -3.43
CA GLU A 13 10.65 -9.29 -4.73
C GLU A 13 10.84 -7.78 -4.83
N VAL A 14 11.42 -7.14 -3.82
CA VAL A 14 11.94 -5.77 -3.94
C VAL A 14 13.41 -5.86 -4.34
N PRO A 15 13.78 -6.18 -5.60
CA PRO A 15 15.13 -5.92 -6.05
C PRO A 15 15.28 -4.40 -6.08
N SER A 16 16.41 -3.92 -5.60
CA SER A 16 16.89 -2.53 -5.55
C SER A 16 16.97 -1.81 -6.91
N LYS A 17 16.31 -2.32 -7.95
CA LYS A 17 16.39 -1.87 -9.34
C LYS A 17 15.04 -1.99 -10.05
N ILE A 18 14.09 -1.10 -9.72
CA ILE A 18 12.95 -0.82 -10.60
C ILE A 18 12.87 0.69 -10.85
N CYS A 19 12.80 0.99 -12.14
CA CYS A 19 13.05 2.24 -12.85
C CYS A 19 12.17 3.43 -12.41
N GLY A 20 12.78 4.63 -12.40
CA GLY A 20 12.08 5.92 -12.38
C GLY A 20 12.33 6.77 -11.12
N LYS A 21 12.56 8.06 -11.30
CA LYS A 21 12.88 9.05 -10.24
C LYS A 21 11.83 9.11 -9.11
N ALA A 22 10.58 8.69 -9.34
CA ALA A 22 9.53 8.58 -8.32
C ALA A 22 9.63 7.30 -7.46
N CYS A 23 10.12 6.19 -8.03
CA CYS A 23 10.30 4.91 -7.35
C CYS A 23 11.53 4.93 -6.42
N MET A 24 12.58 5.68 -6.82
CA MET A 24 13.79 5.87 -6.03
C MET A 24 13.49 6.51 -4.67
N THR A 25 12.51 7.42 -4.53
CA THR A 25 12.19 8.03 -3.23
C THR A 25 11.51 7.05 -2.27
N ILE A 26 10.65 6.15 -2.76
CA ILE A 26 9.91 5.22 -1.89
C ILE A 26 10.79 4.01 -1.51
N LEU A 27 11.59 3.49 -2.44
CA LEU A 27 12.46 2.32 -2.21
C LEU A 27 13.81 2.66 -1.56
N SER A 28 14.45 3.79 -1.91
CA SER A 28 15.73 4.17 -1.27
C SER A 28 15.53 4.65 0.17
N TYR A 29 14.33 5.13 0.53
CA TYR A 29 14.02 5.50 1.89
C TYR A 29 13.61 4.31 2.76
N SER A 30 12.82 3.36 2.22
CA SER A 30 12.46 2.11 2.92
C SER A 30 13.70 1.27 3.29
N LEU A 31 14.74 1.28 2.44
CA LEU A 31 16.00 0.58 2.70
C LEU A 31 16.97 1.35 3.63
N ARG A 32 16.70 2.62 3.96
CA ARG A 32 17.58 3.47 4.77
C ARG A 32 16.98 3.82 6.15
N TYR A 33 15.66 3.83 6.29
CA TYR A 33 14.96 4.08 7.55
C TYR A 33 14.10 2.87 7.92
N ASN A 34 14.54 2.14 8.93
CA ASN A 34 13.99 0.87 9.39
C ASN A 34 12.57 0.94 10.01
N SER A 35 11.81 2.01 9.78
CA SER A 35 10.40 2.17 10.18
C SER A 35 9.96 3.56 9.73
N PHE A 36 9.09 3.64 8.73
CA PHE A 36 8.28 4.84 8.56
C PHE A 36 7.11 4.76 9.53
N VAL A 37 6.81 5.86 10.21
CA VAL A 37 5.61 5.94 11.04
C VAL A 37 4.38 5.76 10.14
N VAL A 38 3.59 4.71 10.42
CA VAL A 38 2.30 4.49 9.78
C VAL A 38 1.23 5.11 10.67
N ILE A 39 0.55 6.12 10.13
CA ILE A 39 -0.54 6.83 10.78
C ILE A 39 -1.84 6.36 10.15
N VAL A 40 -2.72 5.76 10.95
CA VAL A 40 -4.04 5.31 10.49
C VAL A 40 -5.06 6.40 10.76
N HIS A 41 -5.67 6.91 9.70
CA HIS A 41 -6.69 7.95 9.83
C HIS A 41 -7.93 7.42 10.57
N PRO A 42 -8.52 8.16 11.53
CA PRO A 42 -9.68 7.70 12.33
C PRO A 42 -10.88 7.20 11.51
N ARG A 43 -11.07 7.77 10.32
CA ARG A 43 -12.11 7.34 9.34
C ARG A 43 -12.05 5.83 9.02
N VAL A 44 -10.87 5.21 9.08
CA VAL A 44 -10.73 3.77 8.83
C VAL A 44 -11.50 2.98 9.88
N GLY A 45 -11.28 3.26 11.17
CA GLY A 45 -12.01 2.62 12.27
C GLY A 45 -13.50 3.00 12.32
N GLN A 46 -13.86 4.22 11.88
CA GLN A 46 -15.28 4.59 11.75
C GLN A 46 -16.02 3.78 10.69
N ARG A 47 -15.33 3.42 9.59
CA ARG A 47 -15.91 2.62 8.49
C ARG A 47 -15.83 1.12 8.74
N HIS A 48 -14.80 0.69 9.47
CA HIS A 48 -14.54 -0.70 9.84
C HIS A 48 -14.31 -0.79 11.35
N PRO A 49 -15.37 -0.73 12.19
CA PRO A 49 -15.25 -0.78 13.64
C PRO A 49 -14.59 -2.07 14.16
N GLU A 50 -14.57 -3.12 13.34
CA GLU A 50 -13.88 -4.38 13.60
C GLU A 50 -12.35 -4.31 13.45
N LEU A 51 -11.82 -3.18 12.98
CA LEU A 51 -10.38 -2.97 12.81
C LEU A 51 -9.80 -2.12 13.92
N MET A 52 -8.72 -2.63 14.48
CA MET A 52 -7.82 -1.83 15.29
C MET A 52 -6.80 -1.13 14.37
N PRO A 53 -6.32 0.09 14.71
CA PRO A 53 -5.24 0.73 13.96
C PRO A 53 -4.02 -0.17 13.75
N GLN A 54 -3.71 -1.02 14.73
CA GLN A 54 -2.61 -1.99 14.66
C GLN A 54 -2.80 -3.05 13.56
N ASP A 55 -4.04 -3.47 13.28
CA ASP A 55 -4.33 -4.42 12.20
C ASP A 55 -3.96 -3.81 10.84
N VAL A 56 -4.27 -2.53 10.66
CA VAL A 56 -4.00 -1.77 9.43
C VAL A 56 -2.52 -1.49 9.28
N THR A 57 -1.84 -1.06 10.35
CA THR A 57 -0.38 -0.84 10.34
C THR A 57 0.36 -2.13 10.02
N TRP A 58 -0.02 -3.24 10.66
CA TRP A 58 0.57 -4.55 10.38
C TRP A 58 0.43 -4.93 8.91
N ALA A 59 -0.79 -4.86 8.36
CA ALA A 59 -1.06 -5.20 6.97
C ALA A 59 -0.34 -4.26 5.99
N TRP A 60 -0.15 -2.99 6.35
CA TRP A 60 0.55 -2.00 5.55
C TRP A 60 2.05 -2.31 5.44
N GLU A 61 2.67 -2.70 6.55
CA GLU A 61 4.09 -3.06 6.63
C GLU A 61 4.36 -4.44 5.99
N HIS A 62 3.44 -5.40 6.21
CA HIS A 62 3.52 -6.78 5.71
C HIS A 62 2.65 -6.98 4.46
N PHE A 63 2.65 -5.99 3.57
CA PHE A 63 1.84 -6.03 2.36
C PHE A 63 2.29 -7.15 1.41
N LEU A 64 1.35 -7.77 0.71
CA LEU A 64 1.65 -8.70 -0.38
C LEU A 64 1.98 -8.00 -1.68
N TYR A 65 1.20 -6.97 -2.01
CA TYR A 65 1.33 -6.20 -3.25
C TYR A 65 1.17 -4.72 -2.96
N ALA A 66 1.99 -3.91 -3.61
CA ALA A 66 1.88 -2.45 -3.60
C ALA A 66 1.79 -1.92 -5.03
N ALA A 67 1.01 -0.87 -5.25
CA ALA A 67 0.91 -0.17 -6.52
C ALA A 67 0.76 1.33 -6.31
N VAL A 68 1.56 2.14 -7.01
CA VAL A 68 1.44 3.61 -6.98
C VAL A 68 0.50 4.09 -8.08
N ARG A 69 -0.59 4.76 -7.70
CA ARG A 69 -1.56 5.37 -8.61
C ARG A 69 -1.16 6.80 -8.95
N ILE A 70 -1.10 7.10 -10.24
CA ILE A 70 -0.85 8.45 -10.78
C ILE A 70 -2.12 8.93 -11.53
N PRO A 71 -2.55 10.21 -11.39
CA PRO A 71 -1.94 11.28 -10.59
C PRO A 71 -2.30 11.22 -9.09
N GLY A 72 -1.49 11.93 -8.28
CA GLY A 72 -1.69 12.12 -6.85
C GLY A 72 -0.91 11.17 -5.95
N GLU A 73 0.05 10.40 -6.50
CA GLU A 73 1.03 9.60 -5.75
C GLU A 73 0.43 8.79 -4.58
N ARG A 74 -0.72 8.17 -4.84
CA ARG A 74 -1.42 7.35 -3.85
C ARG A 74 -0.93 5.92 -3.93
N GLU A 75 -0.48 5.37 -2.82
CA GLU A 75 -0.06 3.99 -2.76
C GLU A 75 -1.24 3.11 -2.34
N LEU A 76 -1.55 2.13 -3.19
CA LEU A 76 -2.48 1.05 -2.92
C LEU A 76 -1.66 -0.15 -2.45
N ARG A 77 -1.93 -0.65 -1.26
CA ARG A 77 -1.36 -1.91 -0.76
C ARG A 77 -2.45 -2.93 -0.51
N THR A 78 -2.14 -4.20 -0.66
CA THR A 78 -2.97 -5.29 -0.15
C THR A 78 -2.14 -6.17 0.75
N GLY A 79 -2.71 -6.63 1.85
CA GLY A 79 -2.06 -7.50 2.81
C GLY A 79 -3.08 -8.20 3.69
N PHE A 80 -2.59 -8.82 4.76
CA PHE A 80 -3.39 -9.47 5.79
C PHE A 80 -3.11 -8.82 7.14
N ASP A 81 -4.14 -8.73 7.98
CA ASP A 81 -3.90 -8.49 9.41
C ASP A 81 -3.41 -9.76 10.11
N GLN A 82 -3.12 -9.65 11.40
CA GLN A 82 -2.68 -10.77 12.24
C GLN A 82 -3.75 -11.87 12.40
N ARG A 83 -5.01 -11.59 12.04
CA ARG A 83 -6.13 -12.52 12.11
C ARG A 83 -6.41 -13.20 10.76
N GLY A 84 -5.61 -12.91 9.74
CA GLY A 84 -5.74 -13.47 8.39
C GLY A 84 -6.85 -12.82 7.55
N ARG A 85 -7.40 -11.67 7.96
CA ARG A 85 -8.35 -10.92 7.13
C ARG A 85 -7.59 -10.20 6.02
N GLU A 86 -7.90 -10.52 4.78
CA GLU A 86 -7.35 -9.80 3.63
C GLU A 86 -7.90 -8.38 3.60
N MET A 87 -7.03 -7.40 3.38
CA MET A 87 -7.44 -6.00 3.26
C MET A 87 -6.67 -5.25 2.19
N GLY A 88 -7.37 -4.32 1.54
CA GLY A 88 -6.77 -3.35 0.64
C GLY A 88 -6.73 -1.98 1.30
N MET A 89 -5.57 -1.33 1.27
CA MET A 89 -5.29 -0.07 1.94
C MET A 89 -4.85 0.97 0.93
N VAL A 90 -5.23 2.22 1.16
CA VAL A 90 -4.75 3.36 0.38
C VAL A 90 -4.13 4.38 1.32
N GLY A 91 -2.91 4.79 1.00
CA GLY A 91 -2.19 5.81 1.73
C GLY A 91 -1.53 6.83 0.83
N VAL A 92 -1.14 7.94 1.45
CA VAL A 92 -0.27 8.97 0.87
C VAL A 92 0.96 9.13 1.75
N LEU A 93 2.10 9.39 1.12
CA LEU A 93 3.32 9.73 1.84
C LEU A 93 3.23 11.21 2.25
N THR A 94 3.47 11.48 3.53
CA THR A 94 3.52 12.82 4.12
C THR A 94 4.89 13.06 4.74
N GLU A 95 5.15 14.29 5.18
CA GLU A 95 6.37 14.64 5.93
C GLU A 95 6.54 13.81 7.21
N ASN A 96 5.43 13.34 7.80
CA ASN A 96 5.42 12.57 9.05
C ASN A 96 5.38 11.04 8.82
N GLY A 97 5.44 10.58 7.57
CA GLY A 97 5.31 9.17 7.20
C GLY A 97 4.04 8.86 6.43
N TRP A 98 3.62 7.60 6.47
CA TRP A 98 2.48 7.12 5.67
C TRP A 98 1.17 7.40 6.38
N LEU A 99 0.30 8.20 5.75
CA LEU A 99 -1.07 8.37 6.20
C LEU A 99 -1.98 7.39 5.46
N VAL A 100 -2.39 6.33 6.13
CA VAL A 100 -3.36 5.35 5.61
C VAL A 100 -4.76 5.84 5.93
N TYR A 101 -5.49 6.29 4.91
CA TYR A 101 -6.78 6.96 5.08
C TYR A 101 -7.97 6.14 4.58
N HIS A 102 -7.72 5.01 3.92
CA HIS A 102 -8.76 4.11 3.44
C HIS A 102 -8.34 2.65 3.61
N ALA A 103 -9.25 1.82 4.13
CA ALA A 103 -9.14 0.36 4.11
C ALA A 103 -10.39 -0.26 3.45
N MET A 104 -10.26 -1.48 2.93
CA MET A 104 -11.33 -2.28 2.31
C MET A 104 -11.16 -3.72 2.79
N ILE A 105 -12.21 -4.30 3.39
CA ILE A 105 -12.20 -5.67 3.90
C ILE A 105 -13.44 -6.40 3.38
N PRO A 106 -13.27 -7.38 2.46
CA PRO A 106 -12.06 -7.70 1.70
C PRO A 106 -11.71 -6.60 0.67
N PRO A 107 -10.56 -6.67 -0.02
CA PRO A 107 -10.24 -5.77 -1.12
C PRO A 107 -11.33 -5.79 -2.21
N SER A 108 -11.60 -4.62 -2.81
CA SER A 108 -12.59 -4.55 -3.90
C SER A 108 -12.14 -5.33 -5.14
N LYS A 109 -13.09 -5.84 -5.94
CA LYS A 109 -12.80 -6.48 -7.24
C LYS A 109 -11.91 -5.59 -8.12
N LYS A 110 -12.18 -4.28 -8.12
CA LYS A 110 -11.36 -3.30 -8.84
C LYS A 110 -9.92 -3.26 -8.33
N THR A 111 -9.70 -3.26 -7.02
CA THR A 111 -8.36 -3.30 -6.41
C THR A 111 -7.62 -4.57 -6.82
N ARG A 112 -8.29 -5.73 -6.80
CA ARG A 112 -7.70 -7.00 -7.27
C ARG A 112 -7.33 -6.94 -8.74
N MET A 113 -8.22 -6.43 -9.61
CA MET A 113 -7.94 -6.26 -11.04
C MET A 113 -6.78 -5.30 -11.29
N GLU A 114 -6.66 -4.21 -10.52
CA GLU A 114 -5.55 -3.27 -10.63
C GLU A 114 -4.20 -3.94 -10.34
N ILE A 115 -4.14 -4.75 -9.28
CA ILE A 115 -2.95 -5.53 -8.93
C ILE A 115 -2.66 -6.57 -10.01
N GLU A 116 -3.66 -7.34 -10.42
CA GLU A 116 -3.51 -8.36 -11.46
C GLU A 116 -3.01 -7.77 -12.79
N TRP A 117 -3.60 -6.65 -13.23
CA TRP A 117 -3.19 -5.99 -14.46
C TRP A 117 -1.78 -5.46 -14.40
N ALA A 118 -1.35 -4.88 -13.28
CA ALA A 118 0.02 -4.43 -13.16
C ALA A 118 1.01 -5.60 -12.93
N LEU A 119 0.57 -6.77 -12.43
CA LEU A 119 1.38 -7.98 -12.38
C LEU A 119 1.63 -8.53 -13.80
N ARG A 120 0.63 -8.49 -14.68
CA ARG A 120 0.74 -8.94 -16.08
C ARG A 120 1.59 -8.03 -16.98
N ARG A 121 1.95 -6.82 -16.51
CA ARG A 121 2.78 -5.86 -17.24
C ARG A 121 4.27 -5.92 -16.85
N LYS A 122 4.64 -6.77 -15.88
CA LYS A 122 6.03 -7.18 -15.65
C LYS A 122 6.48 -8.15 -16.73
#